data_AF-A0A849QHE2-F1
#
_entry.id   AF-A0A849QHE2-F1
#
_cell.length_a   1.000
_cell.length_b   1.000
_cell.length_c   1.000
_cell.angle_alpha   90.00
_cell.angle_beta   90.00
_cell.angle_gamma   90.00
#
_symmetry.space_group_name_H-M   'P 1'
#
loop_
_entity.id
_entity.type
_entity.pdbx_description
1 polymer ?
#
loop_
_entity_poly.entity_id
_entity_poly.type
_entity_poly.pdbx_seq_one_letter_code
_entity_poly.pdbx_strand_id
1 'polypeptide(L)'
;MDAETKRPLADELFDKKNPETIKQFLMANFDTTKPLYIVTDFYSSYPSILKEVFGDNLIHQYCLFHLNKLIVKDFPKNTTIAQELLKY
;
A
#
# COMPACT_ATOMS: atom_id res chain seq x y z
N MET A 1 11.31 -0.59 -4.96
CA MET A 1 12.32 0.12 -5.77
C MET A 1 13.54 -0.78 -5.81
N ASP A 2 14.10 -1.01 -6.98
CA ASP A 2 15.33 -1.77 -7.11
C ASP A 2 16.47 -1.04 -6.38
N ALA A 3 17.25 -1.78 -5.60
CA ALA A 3 18.25 -1.20 -4.71
C ALA A 3 19.41 -0.57 -5.49
N GLU A 4 19.74 -1.13 -6.65
CA GLU A 4 20.87 -0.72 -7.48
C GLU A 4 20.46 0.38 -8.47
N THR A 5 19.48 0.08 -9.32
CA THR A 5 19.04 0.96 -10.41
C THR A 5 18.14 2.10 -9.95
N LYS A 6 17.62 2.02 -8.72
CA LYS A 6 16.66 2.99 -8.15
C LYS A 6 15.34 3.10 -8.95
N ARG A 7 15.03 2.12 -9.79
CA ARG A 7 13.80 2.11 -10.59
C ARG A 7 12.66 1.37 -9.86
N PRO A 8 11.39 1.64 -10.22
CA PRO A 8 10.29 0.75 -9.85
C PRO A 8 10.60 -0.70 -10.27
N LEU A 9 10.21 -1.67 -9.44
CA LEU A 9 10.40 -3.09 -9.76
C LEU A 9 9.45 -3.54 -10.88
N ALA A 10 8.23 -3.02 -10.84
CA ALA A 10 7.19 -3.19 -11.84
C ALA A 10 6.28 -1.96 -11.79
N ASP A 11 5.78 -1.54 -12.95
CA ASP A 11 4.81 -0.45 -13.10
C ASP A 11 3.94 -0.77 -14.32
N GLU A 12 2.63 -0.81 -14.13
CA GLU A 12 1.64 -1.15 -15.14
C GLU A 12 0.39 -0.27 -14.98
N LEU A 13 -0.15 0.20 -16.10
CA LEU A 13 -1.36 1.03 -16.12
C LEU A 13 -2.56 0.17 -16.52
N PHE A 14 -3.60 0.20 -15.69
CA PHE A 14 -4.86 -0.49 -15.94
C PHE A 14 -6.04 0.47 -15.85
N ASP A 15 -7.06 0.27 -16.69
CA ASP A 15 -8.29 1.08 -16.68
C ASP A 15 -9.13 0.86 -15.42
N LYS A 16 -8.99 -0.29 -14.76
CA LYS A 16 -9.77 -0.67 -13.58
C LYS A 16 -8.88 -1.27 -12.50
N LYS A 17 -8.90 -0.68 -11.31
CA LYS A 17 -8.30 -1.23 -10.09
C LYS A 17 -9.28 -2.21 -9.43
N ASN A 18 -9.44 -3.40 -10.02
CA ASN A 18 -10.25 -4.48 -9.44
C ASN A 18 -9.35 -5.56 -8.78
N PRO A 19 -9.90 -6.43 -7.92
CA PRO A 19 -9.12 -7.46 -7.24
C PRO A 19 -8.36 -8.41 -8.16
N GLU A 20 -8.96 -8.81 -9.27
CA GLU A 20 -8.36 -9.75 -10.22
C GLU A 20 -7.16 -9.13 -10.95
N THR A 21 -7.28 -7.87 -11.38
CA THR A 21 -6.17 -7.12 -11.98
C THR A 21 -5.00 -6.98 -11.02
N ILE A 22 -5.26 -6.66 -9.74
CA ILE A 22 -4.21 -6.57 -8.71
C ILE A 22 -3.55 -7.94 -8.50
N LYS A 23 -4.35 -9.00 -8.42
CA LYS A 23 -3.87 -10.38 -8.24
C LYS A 23 -2.93 -10.80 -9.38
N GLN A 24 -3.35 -10.59 -10.63
CA GLN A 24 -2.56 -10.90 -11.82
C GLN A 24 -1.24 -10.12 -11.84
N PHE A 25 -1.29 -8.82 -11.54
CA PHE A 25 -0.08 -8.00 -11.42
C PHE A 25 0.90 -8.55 -10.37
N LEU A 26 0.40 -8.95 -9.20
CA LEU A 26 1.25 -9.47 -8.12
C LEU A 26 1.90 -10.80 -8.50
N MET A 27 1.13 -11.72 -9.09
CA MET A 27 1.63 -13.05 -9.49
C MET A 27 2.62 -12.98 -10.66
N ALA A 28 2.48 -12.00 -11.55
CA ALA A 28 3.39 -11.81 -12.67
C ALA A 28 4.75 -11.23 -12.25
N ASN A 29 4.76 -10.38 -11.21
CA ASN A 29 5.92 -9.58 -10.85
C ASN A 29 6.65 -10.03 -9.58
N PHE A 30 6.04 -10.87 -8.73
CA PHE A 30 6.63 -11.30 -7.47
C PHE A 30 6.65 -12.83 -7.31
N ASP A 31 7.71 -13.33 -6.68
CA ASP A 31 7.82 -14.74 -6.30
C ASP A 31 7.01 -15.01 -5.03
N THR A 32 5.87 -15.68 -5.20
CA THR A 32 4.91 -15.96 -4.11
C THR A 32 5.38 -17.06 -3.15
N THR A 33 6.47 -17.76 -3.49
CA THR A 33 7.02 -18.84 -2.66
C THR A 33 7.96 -18.34 -1.56
N LYS A 34 8.41 -17.09 -1.66
CA LYS A 34 9.36 -16.49 -0.71
C LYS A 34 8.63 -15.61 0.31
N PRO A 35 9.14 -15.54 1.56
CA PRO A 35 8.68 -14.56 2.51
C PRO A 35 8.82 -13.14 1.96
N LEU A 36 7.72 -12.39 1.93
CA LEU A 36 7.68 -11.04 1.40
C LEU A 36 7.07 -10.07 2.43
N TYR A 37 7.53 -8.83 2.38
CA TYR A 37 6.96 -7.73 3.14
C TYR A 37 6.33 -6.73 2.16
N ILE A 38 5.02 -6.54 2.23
CA ILE A 38 4.31 -5.61 1.34
C ILE A 38 3.66 -4.50 2.17
N VAL A 39 3.88 -3.27 1.72
CA VAL A 39 3.20 -2.08 2.24
C VAL A 39 2.24 -1.57 1.17
N THR A 40 0.95 -1.48 1.49
CA THR A 40 -0.08 -0.96 0.58
C THR A 40 -0.76 0.28 1.15
N ASP A 41 -1.50 1.01 0.32
CA ASP A 41 -2.51 1.96 0.83
C ASP A 41 -3.68 1.22 1.55
N PHE A 42 -4.71 1.97 1.94
CA PHE A 42 -5.88 1.49 2.69
C PHE A 42 -7.01 0.93 1.81
N TYR A 43 -6.75 0.51 0.57
CA TYR A 43 -7.77 -0.13 -0.25
C TYR A 43 -8.25 -1.45 0.38
N SER A 44 -9.56 -1.52 0.63
CA SER A 44 -10.18 -2.54 1.47
C SER A 44 -10.00 -3.98 1.00
N SER A 45 -9.77 -4.20 -0.30
CA SER A 45 -9.63 -5.53 -0.87
C SER A 45 -8.20 -6.10 -0.77
N TYR A 46 -7.20 -5.30 -0.40
CA TYR A 46 -5.81 -5.79 -0.31
C TYR A 46 -5.67 -6.98 0.64
N PRO A 47 -6.20 -6.98 1.88
CA PRO A 47 -6.01 -8.10 2.81
C PRO A 47 -6.51 -9.44 2.24
N SER A 48 -7.66 -9.46 1.56
CA SER A 48 -8.19 -10.70 0.97
C SER A 48 -7.37 -11.16 -0.23
N ILE A 49 -7.01 -10.24 -1.14
CA ILE A 49 -6.20 -10.55 -2.33
C ILE A 49 -4.82 -11.07 -1.92
N LEU A 50 -4.18 -10.39 -0.98
CA LEU A 50 -2.84 -10.70 -0.52
C LEU A 50 -2.78 -12.05 0.20
N LYS A 51 -3.78 -12.35 1.04
CA LYS A 51 -3.92 -13.67 1.68
C LYS A 51 -4.11 -14.79 0.66
N GLU A 52 -4.85 -14.53 -0.42
CA GLU A 52 -5.07 -15.51 -1.48
C GLU A 52 -3.81 -15.77 -2.31
N VAL A 53 -3.00 -14.74 -2.58
CA VAL A 53 -1.78 -14.85 -3.42
C VAL A 53 -0.59 -15.41 -2.66
N PHE A 54 -0.36 -14.95 -1.44
CA PHE A 54 0.87 -15.24 -0.70
C PHE A 54 0.67 -16.13 0.53
N GLY A 55 -0.57 -16.29 1.01
CA GLY A 55 -0.87 -17.07 2.21
C GLY A 55 -0.07 -16.59 3.43
N ASP A 56 0.61 -17.53 4.10
CA ASP A 56 1.42 -17.27 5.29
C ASP A 56 2.82 -16.72 4.99
N ASN A 57 3.21 -16.64 3.71
CA ASN A 57 4.51 -16.11 3.29
C ASN A 57 4.54 -14.57 3.26
N LEU A 58 3.50 -13.89 3.74
CA LEU A 58 3.37 -12.45 3.64
C LEU A 58 3.21 -11.79 5.00
N ILE A 59 4.02 -10.75 5.22
CA ILE A 59 3.76 -9.74 6.23
C ILE A 59 3.20 -8.50 5.52
N HIS A 60 1.93 -8.18 5.80
CA HIS A 60 1.24 -7.02 5.23
C HIS A 60 1.17 -5.88 6.25
N GLN A 61 1.58 -4.68 5.83
CA GLN A 61 1.42 -3.45 6.60
C GLN A 61 0.70 -2.39 5.78
N TYR A 62 -0.14 -1.58 6.43
CA TYR A 62 -0.66 -0.37 5.82
C TYR A 62 0.39 0.75 5.80
N CYS A 63 0.38 1.52 4.72
CA CYS A 63 1.29 2.64 4.52
C CYS A 63 1.03 3.75 5.54
N LEU A 64 1.98 3.96 6.45
CA LEU A 64 1.92 5.01 7.47
C LEU A 64 1.78 6.41 6.86
N PHE A 65 2.36 6.65 5.68
CA PHE A 65 2.21 7.92 4.99
C PHE A 65 0.75 8.17 4.55
N HIS A 66 0.08 7.15 4.03
CA HIS A 66 -1.35 7.24 3.69
C HIS A 66 -2.21 7.40 4.94
N LEU A 67 -1.84 6.74 6.05
CA LEU A 67 -2.53 6.89 7.33
C LEU A 67 -2.43 8.33 7.83
N ASN A 68 -1.22 8.88 7.88
CA ASN A 68 -1.00 10.26 8.30
C ASN A 68 -1.76 11.24 7.41
N LYS A 69 -1.81 11.00 6.10
CA LYS A 69 -2.61 11.80 5.17
C LYS A 69 -4.11 11.74 5.48
N LEU A 70 -4.63 10.59 5.90
CA LEU A 70 -6.03 10.46 6.34
C LEU A 70 -6.26 11.19 7.66
N ILE A 71 -5.41 10.98 8.66
CA ILE A 71 -5.50 11.66 9.96
C ILE A 71 -5.47 13.19 9.79
N VAL A 72 -4.54 13.71 9.00
CA VAL A 72 -4.42 15.16 8.75
C VAL A 72 -5.66 15.72 8.03
N LYS A 73 -6.36 14.93 7.23
CA LYS A 73 -7.61 15.36 6.57
C LYS A 73 -8.76 15.58 7.55
N ASP A 74 -8.73 14.96 8.73
CA ASP A 74 -9.77 15.13 9.74
C ASP A 74 -9.65 16.49 10.46
N PHE A 75 -8.53 17.19 10.30
CA PHE A 75 -8.33 18.54 10.85
C PHE A 75 -8.87 19.61 9.90
N PRO A 76 -9.43 20.71 10.43
CA PRO A 76 -9.88 21.84 9.62
C PRO A 76 -8.72 22.51 8.87
N LYS A 77 -8.96 23.03 7.66
CA LYS A 77 -7.94 23.74 6.85
C LYS A 77 -7.36 24.96 7.56
N ASN A 78 -8.22 25.71 8.27
CA ASN A 78 -7.82 26.84 9.12
C ASN A 78 -7.86 26.37 10.57
N THR A 79 -6.79 25.71 11.01
CA THR A 79 -6.73 25.09 12.34
C THR A 79 -6.14 26.04 13.38
N THR A 80 -6.35 25.73 14.65
CA THR A 80 -5.70 26.46 15.76
C THR A 80 -4.26 25.99 15.95
N ILE A 81 -3.38 26.81 16.55
CA ILE A 81 -2.00 26.40 16.87
C ILE A 81 -1.98 25.11 17.71
N ALA A 82 -2.92 24.96 18.65
CA ALA A 82 -3.03 23.75 19.48
C ALA A 82 -3.33 22.49 18.65
N GLN A 83 -4.19 22.59 17.64
CA GLN A 83 -4.49 21.47 16.75
C GLN A 83 -3.36 21.20 15.76
N GLU A 84 -2.61 22.22 15.32
CA GLU A 84 -1.43 22.04 14.47
C GLU A 84 -0.34 21.23 15.19
N LEU A 85 -0.13 21.49 16.48
CA LEU A 85 0.82 20.73 17.32
C LEU A 85 0.42 19.26 17.52
N LEU A 86 -0.85 18.90 17.32
CA LEU A 86 -1.36 17.53 17.45
C LEU A 86 -1.28 16.72 16.13
N LYS A 87 -0.94 17.35 15.00
CA LYS A 87 -0.85 16.68 13.69
C LYS A 87 0.44 15.87 13.52
N TYR A 88 1.43 16.07 14.38
CA TYR A 88 2.80 15.54 14.30
C TYR A 88 3.11 14.65 15.50
#